data_AF-A0A6N9CHK0-F1
#
_entry.id   AF-A0A6N9CHK0-F1
#
_cell.length_a   1.000
_cell.length_b   1.000
_cell.length_c   1.000
_cell.angle_alpha   90.00
_cell.angle_beta   90.00
_cell.angle_gamma   90.00
#
_symmetry.space_group_name_H-M   'P 1'
#
loop_
_entity.id
_entity.type
_entity.pdbx_description
1 polymer ?
#
loop_
_entity_poly.entity_id
_entity_poly.type
_entity_poly.pdbx_seq_one_letter_code
_entity_poly.pdbx_strand_id
1 'polypeptide(L)'
;MSIENSFSTGTPISAPIKVDIFHSQYLIQPTEHLPAEDIRELAAYVDRRLHEMSRKTSRDKFDIAIMVALQIAAQMCEDQKRFQQSIHRMIEELEKAVEAQSALESDEATSAEPDESMSPFG
;
A
#
# COMPACT_ATOMS: atom_id res chain seq x y z
N MET A 1 47.01 -14.50 -16.35
CA MET A 1 45.65 -13.95 -16.35
C MET A 1 44.80 -14.84 -15.46
N SER A 2 44.40 -14.34 -14.30
CA SER A 2 43.33 -14.92 -13.49
C SER A 2 42.56 -13.73 -12.91
N ILE A 3 41.34 -13.55 -13.40
CA ILE A 3 40.38 -12.57 -12.91
C ILE A 3 39.46 -13.38 -12.02
N GLU A 4 39.70 -13.37 -10.71
CA GLU A 4 38.74 -13.92 -9.75
C GLU A 4 37.68 -12.84 -9.48
N ASN A 5 36.58 -12.99 -10.20
CA ASN A 5 35.40 -12.15 -10.11
C ASN A 5 34.58 -12.61 -8.89
N SER A 6 34.95 -12.17 -7.70
CA SER A 6 34.19 -12.43 -6.47
C SER A 6 33.09 -11.40 -6.31
N PHE A 7 31.96 -11.59 -7.00
CA PHE A 7 30.70 -10.94 -6.63
C PHE A 7 30.21 -11.55 -5.31
N SER A 8 30.69 -11.01 -4.20
CA SER A 8 30.14 -11.28 -2.88
C SER A 8 28.90 -10.42 -2.68
N THR A 9 27.74 -10.85 -3.22
CA THR A 9 26.43 -10.36 -2.78
C THR A 9 26.08 -11.05 -1.46
N GLY A 10 26.86 -10.78 -0.41
CA GLY A 10 26.53 -11.16 0.94
C GLY A 10 25.66 -10.06 1.54
N THR A 11 24.34 -10.22 1.49
CA THR A 11 23.42 -9.42 2.30
C THR A 11 23.89 -9.48 3.75
N PRO A 12 24.05 -8.34 4.47
CA PRO A 12 24.48 -8.39 5.85
C PRO A 12 23.44 -9.20 6.65
N ILE A 13 23.84 -10.39 7.11
CA ILE A 13 23.03 -11.22 7.99
C ILE A 13 22.95 -10.48 9.32
N SER A 14 21.93 -9.64 9.49
CA SER A 14 21.70 -8.87 10.70
C SER A 14 21.47 -9.81 11.88
N ALA A 15 22.00 -9.52 13.07
CA ALA A 15 21.91 -10.43 14.20
C ALA A 15 20.43 -10.73 14.58
N PRO A 16 20.12 -11.95 15.07
CA PRO A 16 18.78 -12.29 15.52
C PRO A 16 18.33 -11.36 16.65
N ILE A 17 17.07 -10.98 16.62
CA ILE A 17 16.47 -10.02 17.55
C ILE A 17 15.57 -10.75 18.52
N LYS A 18 15.72 -10.38 19.78
CA LYS A 18 14.93 -10.88 20.88
C LYS A 18 13.67 -10.03 21.04
N VAL A 19 12.50 -10.70 21.02
CA VAL A 19 11.20 -10.07 21.26
C VAL A 19 10.39 -10.89 22.25
N ASP A 20 9.60 -10.22 23.07
CA ASP A 20 8.67 -10.85 24.00
C ASP A 20 7.24 -10.61 23.50
N ILE A 21 6.51 -11.70 23.24
CA ILE A 21 5.14 -11.69 22.73
C ILE A 21 4.32 -12.65 23.60
N PHE A 22 3.30 -12.12 24.26
CA PHE A 22 2.31 -12.85 25.05
C PHE A 22 2.94 -13.77 26.11
N HIS A 23 3.83 -13.17 26.91
CA HIS A 23 4.65 -13.83 27.94
C HIS A 23 5.58 -14.94 27.41
N SER A 24 5.84 -14.96 26.10
CA SER A 24 6.75 -15.92 25.46
C SER A 24 7.84 -15.17 24.71
N GLN A 25 9.05 -15.70 24.76
CA GLN A 25 10.23 -15.05 24.22
C GLN A 25 10.64 -15.72 22.90
N TYR A 26 10.89 -14.90 21.89
CA TYR A 26 11.25 -15.35 20.55
C TYR A 26 12.54 -14.70 20.08
N LEU A 27 13.32 -15.44 19.29
CA LEU A 27 14.47 -14.94 18.55
C LEU A 27 14.11 -14.96 17.07
N ILE A 28 14.00 -13.78 16.47
CA ILE A 28 13.57 -13.60 15.08
C ILE A 28 14.74 -13.05 14.27
N GLN A 29 15.07 -13.74 13.18
CA GLN A 29 16.09 -13.33 12.24
C GLN A 29 15.53 -12.26 11.29
N PRO A 30 16.10 -11.05 11.24
CA PRO A 30 15.66 -10.03 10.28
C PRO A 30 15.85 -10.48 8.84
N THR A 31 14.94 -10.06 7.96
CA THR A 31 15.03 -10.29 6.52
C THR A 31 15.01 -8.96 5.78
N GLU A 32 15.32 -8.95 4.49
CA GLU A 32 15.28 -7.74 3.66
C GLU A 32 13.90 -7.07 3.66
N HIS A 33 12.83 -7.86 3.71
CA HIS A 33 11.45 -7.37 3.74
C HIS A 33 10.86 -7.23 5.15
N LEU A 34 11.64 -7.55 6.18
CA LEU A 34 11.23 -7.45 7.57
C LEU A 34 12.44 -7.05 8.43
N PRO A 35 12.82 -5.76 8.40
CA PRO A 35 13.97 -5.25 9.13
C PRO A 35 13.73 -5.27 10.64
N ALA A 36 14.81 -5.02 11.37
CA ALA A 36 14.87 -5.09 12.81
C ALA A 36 13.82 -4.23 13.54
N GLU A 37 13.58 -3.04 13.01
CA GLU A 37 12.66 -2.05 13.55
C GLU A 37 11.21 -2.53 13.40
N ASP A 38 10.83 -2.91 12.18
CA ASP A 38 9.52 -3.46 11.86
C ASP A 38 9.20 -4.71 12.68
N ILE A 39 10.17 -5.59 12.91
CA ILE A 39 9.98 -6.78 13.77
C ILE A 39 9.55 -6.38 15.18
N ARG A 40 10.19 -5.36 15.77
CA ARG A 40 9.86 -4.91 17.13
C ARG A 40 8.48 -4.28 17.18
N GLU A 41 8.15 -3.45 16.18
CA GLU A 41 6.84 -2.82 16.09
C GLU A 41 5.73 -3.85 15.90
N LEU A 42 5.91 -4.80 14.98
CA LEU A 42 4.98 -5.90 14.73
C LEU A 42 4.82 -6.80 15.96
N ALA A 43 5.92 -7.12 16.65
CA ALA A 43 5.86 -7.88 17.90
C ALA A 43 5.02 -7.17 18.97
N ALA A 44 5.23 -5.86 19.16
CA ALA A 44 4.44 -5.05 20.10
C ALA A 44 2.97 -4.93 19.67
N TYR A 45 2.69 -4.85 18.37
CA TYR A 45 1.33 -4.84 17.84
C TYR A 45 0.61 -6.17 18.08
N VAL A 46 1.26 -7.30 17.76
CA VAL A 46 0.73 -8.64 18.00
C VAL A 46 0.52 -8.88 19.50
N ASP A 47 1.47 -8.50 20.35
CA ASP A 47 1.35 -8.63 21.80
C ASP A 47 0.12 -7.89 22.35
N ARG A 48 -0.11 -6.65 21.93
CA ARG A 48 -1.32 -5.88 22.31
C ARG A 48 -2.60 -6.58 21.86
N ARG A 49 -2.65 -7.07 20.62
CA ARG A 49 -3.83 -7.79 20.09
C ARG A 49 -4.11 -9.08 20.86
N LEU A 50 -3.07 -9.84 21.22
CA LEU A 50 -3.22 -11.06 22.01
C LEU A 50 -3.72 -10.76 23.42
N HIS A 51 -3.21 -9.71 24.07
CA HIS A 51 -3.71 -9.25 25.37
C HIS A 51 -5.15 -8.75 25.31
N GLU A 52 -5.54 -8.00 24.27
CA GLU A 52 -6.92 -7.56 24.09
C GLU A 52 -7.87 -8.74 23.88
N MET A 53 -7.44 -9.75 23.12
CA MET A 53 -8.23 -10.95 22.87
C MET A 53 -8.35 -11.82 24.12
N SER A 54 -7.26 -12.02 24.86
CA SER A 54 -7.28 -12.83 26.09
C SER A 54 -8.19 -12.26 27.17
N ARG A 55 -8.41 -10.94 27.20
CA ARG A 55 -9.40 -10.30 28.09
C ARG A 55 -10.85 -10.60 27.72
N LYS A 56 -11.11 -10.99 26.46
CA LYS A 56 -12.46 -11.23 25.92
C LYS A 56 -12.82 -12.71 25.87
N THR A 57 -11.85 -13.62 26.02
CA THR A 57 -12.08 -15.05 25.90
C THR A 57 -11.20 -15.86 26.85
N SER A 58 -11.72 -16.97 27.38
CA SER A 58 -10.98 -17.91 28.22
C SER A 58 -10.36 -19.06 27.42
N ARG A 59 -10.06 -18.84 26.13
CA ARG A 59 -9.46 -19.85 25.25
C ARG A 59 -7.98 -20.05 25.54
N ASP A 60 -7.43 -21.15 25.02
CA ASP A 60 -6.00 -21.40 25.10
C ASP A 60 -5.19 -20.33 24.36
N LYS A 61 -3.93 -20.14 24.78
CA LYS A 61 -3.00 -19.18 24.18
C LYS A 61 -2.82 -19.41 22.68
N PHE A 62 -2.78 -20.67 22.24
CA PHE A 62 -2.62 -21.02 20.83
C PHE A 62 -3.86 -20.65 20.01
N ASP A 63 -5.06 -20.94 20.52
CA ASP A 63 -6.32 -20.56 19.88
C ASP A 63 -6.45 -19.03 19.75
N ILE A 64 -6.05 -18.30 20.81
CA ILE A 64 -6.01 -16.84 20.80
C ILE A 64 -5.05 -16.34 19.71
N ALA A 65 -3.87 -16.95 19.58
CA ALA A 65 -2.89 -16.59 18.55
C ALA A 65 -3.42 -16.83 17.14
N ILE A 66 -4.06 -17.96 16.88
CA ILE A 66 -4.71 -18.24 15.59
C ILE A 66 -5.79 -17.20 15.29
N MET A 67 -6.66 -16.91 16.27
CA MET A 67 -7.71 -15.91 16.08
C MET A 67 -7.16 -14.53 15.75
N VAL A 68 -6.12 -14.09 16.46
CA VAL A 68 -5.48 -12.80 16.19
C VAL A 68 -4.83 -12.78 14.81
N ALA A 69 -4.15 -13.86 14.40
CA ALA A 69 -3.60 -13.98 13.05
C ALA A 69 -4.68 -13.88 11.97
N LEU A 70 -5.81 -14.58 12.15
CA LEU A 70 -6.95 -14.51 11.23
C LEU A 70 -7.59 -13.12 11.19
N GLN A 71 -7.69 -12.43 12.32
CA GLN A 71 -8.20 -11.05 12.37
C GLN A 71 -7.29 -10.06 11.65
N ILE A 72 -5.97 -10.20 11.82
CA ILE A 72 -4.99 -9.37 11.11
C ILE A 72 -5.09 -9.62 9.60
N ALA A 73 -5.13 -10.88 9.18
CA ALA A 73 -5.28 -11.24 7.76
C ALA A 73 -6.60 -10.68 7.17
N ALA A 74 -7.72 -10.81 7.90
CA ALA A 74 -9.01 -10.27 7.48
C ALA A 74 -8.95 -8.74 7.31
N GLN A 75 -8.33 -8.02 8.26
CA GLN A 75 -8.14 -6.57 8.18
C GLN A 75 -7.32 -6.19 6.94
N MET A 76 -6.19 -6.87 6.69
CA MET A 76 -5.36 -6.62 5.51
C MET A 76 -6.13 -6.82 4.20
N CYS A 77 -6.95 -7.88 4.11
CA CYS A 77 -7.80 -8.12 2.94
C CYS A 77 -8.86 -7.02 2.76
N GLU A 78 -9.44 -6.52 3.84
CA GLU A 78 -10.42 -5.43 3.78
C GLU A 78 -9.78 -4.11 3.35
N ASP A 79 -8.62 -3.78 3.93
CA ASP A 79 -7.87 -2.56 3.60
C ASP A 79 -7.44 -2.59 2.13
N GLN A 80 -6.93 -3.73 1.63
CA GLN A 80 -6.57 -3.88 0.22
C GLN A 80 -7.78 -3.62 -0.69
N LYS A 81 -8.95 -4.17 -0.37
CA LYS A 81 -10.18 -3.93 -1.14
C LYS A 81 -10.57 -2.45 -1.13
N ARG A 82 -10.51 -1.80 0.03
CA ARG A 82 -10.83 -0.37 0.16
C ARG A 82 -9.89 0.50 -0.66
N PHE A 83 -8.58 0.22 -0.63
CA PHE A 83 -7.60 0.95 -1.44
C PHE A 83 -7.84 0.74 -2.93
N GLN A 84 -8.10 -0.49 -3.37
CA GLN A 84 -8.43 -0.79 -4.76
C GLN A 84 -9.68 -0.03 -5.22
N GLN A 85 -10.73 0.01 -4.41
CA GLN A 85 -11.94 0.78 -4.71
C GLN A 85 -11.66 2.29 -4.76
N SER A 86 -10.83 2.82 -3.87
CA SER A 86 -10.44 4.23 -3.90
C SER A 86 -9.66 4.58 -5.16
N ILE A 87 -8.74 3.70 -5.60
CA ILE A 87 -7.99 3.88 -6.84
C ILE A 87 -8.94 3.90 -8.04
N HIS A 88 -9.88 2.95 -8.12
CA HIS A 88 -10.88 2.92 -9.20
C HIS A 88 -11.70 4.21 -9.25
N ARG A 89 -12.16 4.72 -8.10
CA ARG A 89 -12.89 6.00 -8.04
C ARG A 89 -12.05 7.17 -8.53
N MET A 90 -10.79 7.25 -8.13
CA MET A 90 -9.89 8.32 -8.59
C MET A 90 -9.67 8.24 -10.12
N ILE A 91 -9.55 7.02 -10.67
CA ILE A 91 -9.44 6.83 -12.12
C ILE A 91 -10.72 7.29 -12.83
N GLU A 92 -11.90 6.89 -12.36
CA GLU A 92 -13.19 7.33 -12.94
C GLU A 92 -13.37 8.86 -12.88
N GLU A 93 -12.94 9.50 -11.79
CA GLU A 93 -12.98 10.96 -11.67
C GLU A 93 -12.03 11.65 -12.64
N LEU A 94 -10.83 11.09 -12.85
CA LEU A 94 -9.87 11.58 -13.83
C LEU A 94 -10.39 11.41 -15.26
N GLU A 95 -10.95 10.25 -15.61
CA GLU A 95 -11.53 10.00 -16.93
C GLU A 95 -12.65 11.00 -17.24
N LYS A 96 -13.57 11.22 -16.29
CA LYS A 96 -14.63 12.24 -16.42
C LYS A 96 -14.07 13.65 -16.59
N ALA A 97 -13.02 14.01 -15.85
CA ALA A 97 -12.39 15.32 -15.98
C ALA A 97 -11.73 15.52 -17.34
N VAL A 98 -11.10 14.48 -17.90
CA VAL A 98 -10.50 14.51 -19.24
C VAL A 98 -11.58 14.62 -20.32
N GLU A 99 -12.65 13.82 -20.23
CA GLU A 99 -13.79 13.90 -21.16
C GLU A 99 -14.43 15.29 -21.14
N ALA A 100 -14.59 15.89 -19.96
CA ALA A 100 -15.12 17.24 -19.82
C ALA A 100 -14.21 18.30 -20.46
N GLN A 101 -12.89 18.14 -20.39
CA GLN A 101 -11.93 19.06 -21.04
C GLN A 101 -11.98 18.92 -22.57
N SER A 102 -12.01 17.70 -23.10
CA SER A 102 -12.11 17.46 -24.54
C SER A 102 -13.43 17.96 -25.15
N ALA A 103 -14.52 17.93 -24.38
CA ALA A 103 -15.81 18.51 -24.79
C ALA A 103 -15.77 20.05 -24.89
N LEU A 104 -14.97 20.72 -24.05
CA LEU A 104 -14.83 22.18 -24.06
C LEU A 104 -13.95 22.68 -25.21
N GLU A 105 -12.94 21.91 -25.63
CA GLU A 105 -12.07 22.26 -26.77
C GLU A 105 -12.77 22.08 -28.13
N SER A 106 -13.87 21.33 -28.19
CA SER A 106 -14.61 21.07 -29.44
C SER A 106 -15.56 22.21 -29.85
N ASP A 107 -15.88 23.15 -28.95
CA ASP A 107 -16.80 24.26 -29.21
C ASP A 107 -16.11 25.55 -29.69
N GLU A 108 -14.77 25.65 -29.64
CA GLU A 108 -14.03 26.87 -30.00
C GLU A 108 -13.58 26.91 -31.48
N ALA A 109 -13.82 25.83 -32.26
CA ALA A 109 -13.39 25.71 -33.66
C ALA A 109 -14.44 26.13 -34.72
N THR A 110 -15.56 26.74 -34.34
CA THR A 110 -16.62 27.18 -35.28
C THR A 110 -16.96 28.67 -35.16
N SER A 111 -15.96 29.55 -35.16
CA SER A 111 -16.18 31.00 -35.43
C SER A 111 -14.96 31.64 -36.08
N ALA A 112 -14.49 31.04 -37.16
CA ALA A 112 -13.69 31.68 -38.20
C ALA A 112 -14.25 31.09 -39.50
N GLU A 113 -14.96 31.82 -40.35
CA GLU A 113 -14.53 32.90 -41.25
C GLU A 113 -15.81 33.48 -41.97
N PRO A 114 -15.77 34.40 -42.95
CA PRO A 114 -14.67 35.17 -43.53
C PRO A 114 -14.91 36.69 -43.65
N ASP A 115 -13.81 37.37 -43.92
CA ASP A 115 -13.69 38.69 -44.55
C ASP A 115 -14.56 38.79 -45.82
N GLU A 116 -15.65 39.56 -45.80
CA GLU A 116 -16.28 40.07 -47.02
C GLU A 116 -16.34 41.59 -47.00
N SER A 117 -15.25 42.14 -47.54
CA SER A 117 -15.22 43.40 -48.26
C SER A 117 -16.40 43.54 -49.23
N MET A 118 -17.39 44.36 -48.89
CA MET A 118 -18.19 45.06 -49.90
C MET A 118 -18.41 46.51 -49.49
N SER A 119 -17.50 47.37 -49.96
CA SER A 119 -17.88 48.70 -50.41
C SER A 119 -18.17 48.62 -51.90
N PRO A 120 -19.23 49.28 -52.38
CA PRO A 120 -18.93 50.39 -53.27
C PRO A 120 -19.78 51.64 -52.97
N PHE A 121 -19.08 52.77 -53.06
CA PHE A 121 -19.63 54.08 -53.38
C PHE A 121 -20.31 54.06 -54.76
N GLY A 122 -21.43 54.77 -54.90
CA GLY A 122 -22.08 55.06 -56.18
C GLY A 122 -23.53 55.49 -56.03
#